data_AF-A0A520I8D1-F1
#
_entry.id   AF-A0A520I8D1-F1
#
_cell.length_a   1.000
_cell.length_b   1.000
_cell.length_c   1.000
_cell.angle_alpha   90.00
_cell.angle_beta   90.00
_cell.angle_gamma   90.00
#
_symmetry.space_group_name_H-M   'P 1'
#
loop_
_entity.id
_entity.type
_entity.pdbx_description
1 polymer ?
#
loop_
_entity_poly.entity_id
_entity_poly.type
_entity_poly.pdbx_seq_one_letter_code
_entity_poly.pdbx_strand_id
1 'polypeptide(L)'
;MVTLKLVTIFLLLSLLGNKSILAADFRNKPVDAKATKETKALYHNLRKIDRKHILFGHQHATEYGHGWADDENRSDVKSVSGSHPAVVGVDFSGLSGRPAESIEKTKASLRKQIVDTYNRGGVTTVAWHFSNPASKGGFYWVDSVSAPAVSMLIPGGSHHQQYKEILRTVGELANSVELM
;
A
#
# COMPACT_ATOMS: atom_id res chain seq x y z
N MET A 1 -66.58 -15.29 -3.37
CA MET A 1 -65.48 -15.21 -4.37
C MET A 1 -64.61 -13.94 -4.24
N VAL A 2 -64.45 -13.40 -3.03
CA VAL A 2 -63.66 -12.16 -2.77
C VAL A 2 -62.59 -12.37 -1.70
N THR A 3 -62.78 -13.33 -0.80
CA THR A 3 -61.84 -13.68 0.29
C THR A 3 -60.61 -14.47 -0.16
N LEU A 4 -60.68 -15.21 -1.27
CA LEU A 4 -59.53 -15.99 -1.76
C LEU A 4 -58.48 -15.14 -2.50
N LYS A 5 -58.87 -13.95 -3.00
CA LYS A 5 -57.94 -13.02 -3.69
C LYS A 5 -57.03 -12.25 -2.74
N LEU A 6 -57.46 -12.00 -1.49
CA LEU A 6 -56.64 -11.24 -0.52
C LEU A 6 -55.48 -12.06 0.05
N VAL A 7 -55.63 -13.37 0.21
CA VAL A 7 -54.58 -14.25 0.75
C VAL A 7 -53.42 -14.41 -0.24
N THR A 8 -53.71 -14.42 -1.54
CA THR A 8 -52.69 -14.50 -2.60
C THR A 8 -51.86 -13.22 -2.73
N ILE A 9 -52.45 -12.05 -2.41
CA ILE A 9 -51.75 -10.76 -2.48
C ILE A 9 -50.75 -10.60 -1.33
N PHE A 10 -51.05 -11.13 -0.14
CA PHE A 10 -50.12 -11.08 1.00
C PHE A 10 -48.88 -11.97 0.82
N LEU A 11 -48.98 -13.09 0.10
CA LEU A 11 -47.85 -13.96 -0.24
C LEU A 11 -46.97 -13.41 -1.37
N LEU A 12 -47.51 -12.54 -2.23
CA LEU A 12 -46.74 -11.87 -3.29
C LEU A 12 -45.97 -10.63 -2.77
N LEU A 13 -46.45 -9.97 -1.71
CA LEU A 13 -45.73 -8.85 -1.08
C LEU A 13 -44.58 -9.29 -0.16
N SER A 14 -44.57 -10.51 0.38
CA SER A 14 -43.43 -11.00 1.18
C SER A 14 -42.20 -11.36 0.31
N LEU A 15 -42.38 -11.56 -0.99
CA LEU A 15 -41.30 -11.82 -1.95
C LEU A 15 -40.63 -10.55 -2.51
N LEU A 16 -41.18 -9.37 -2.24
CA LEU A 16 -40.64 -8.08 -2.69
C LEU A 16 -39.76 -7.37 -1.63
N GLY A 17 -39.67 -7.92 -0.41
CA GLY A 17 -39.00 -7.29 0.72
C GLY A 17 -37.49 -7.53 0.90
N ASN A 18 -36.86 -8.42 0.12
CA ASN A 18 -35.45 -8.81 0.33
C ASN A 18 -34.53 -8.54 -0.87
N LYS A 19 -34.71 -7.43 -1.58
CA LYS A 19 -33.72 -6.98 -2.59
C LYS A 19 -32.63 -6.05 -2.04
N SER A 20 -32.44 -5.99 -0.73
CA SER A 20 -31.36 -5.20 -0.10
C SER A 20 -30.17 -6.03 0.36
N ILE A 21 -30.19 -7.36 0.22
CA ILE A 21 -29.07 -8.24 0.62
C ILE A 21 -28.04 -8.43 -0.51
N LEU A 22 -28.38 -8.03 -1.75
CA LEU A 22 -27.50 -8.18 -2.92
C LEU A 22 -26.60 -6.97 -3.24
N ALA A 23 -26.58 -5.95 -2.38
CA ALA A 23 -25.39 -5.12 -2.25
C ALA A 23 -24.33 -5.90 -1.44
N ALA A 24 -23.98 -7.08 -1.95
CA ALA A 24 -22.94 -7.94 -1.39
C ALA A 24 -21.64 -7.13 -1.35
N ASP A 25 -21.27 -6.75 -0.14
CA ASP A 25 -19.92 -6.54 0.39
C ASP A 25 -18.72 -6.43 -0.58
N PHE A 26 -18.81 -5.58 -1.60
CA PHE A 26 -17.64 -5.15 -2.39
C PHE A 26 -16.72 -4.21 -1.58
N ARG A 27 -17.12 -3.84 -0.35
CA ARG A 27 -16.43 -2.86 0.49
C ARG A 27 -15.46 -3.47 1.51
N ASN A 28 -15.41 -4.80 1.65
CA ASN A 28 -14.58 -5.46 2.67
C ASN A 28 -13.57 -6.49 2.10
N LYS A 29 -13.11 -6.32 0.86
CA LYS A 29 -12.08 -7.21 0.28
C LYS A 29 -10.94 -6.38 -0.33
N PRO A 30 -9.69 -6.88 -0.30
CA PRO A 30 -8.61 -6.30 -1.08
C PRO A 30 -8.95 -6.26 -2.57
N VAL A 31 -8.40 -5.27 -3.29
CA VAL A 31 -8.55 -5.14 -4.75
C VAL A 31 -7.99 -6.35 -5.51
N ASP A 32 -6.96 -6.99 -4.96
CA ASP A 32 -6.45 -8.26 -5.44
C ASP A 32 -7.18 -9.43 -4.78
N ALA A 33 -8.00 -10.13 -5.57
CA ALA A 33 -8.72 -11.31 -5.11
C ALA A 33 -7.78 -12.46 -4.70
N LYS A 34 -6.58 -12.50 -5.27
CA LYS A 34 -5.54 -13.51 -5.00
C LYS A 34 -4.56 -13.09 -3.91
N ALA A 35 -4.78 -11.95 -3.24
CA ALA A 35 -3.95 -11.52 -2.12
C ALA A 35 -3.75 -12.63 -1.09
N THR A 36 -2.57 -12.63 -0.46
CA THR A 36 -2.18 -13.64 0.54
C THR A 36 -3.12 -13.65 1.75
N LYS A 37 -3.04 -14.70 2.56
CA LYS A 37 -3.88 -14.85 3.75
C LYS A 37 -3.62 -13.71 4.75
N GLU A 38 -2.35 -13.35 4.90
CA GLU A 38 -1.82 -12.30 5.77
C GLU A 38 -2.33 -10.93 5.32
N THR A 39 -2.27 -10.64 4.01
CA THR A 39 -2.79 -9.38 3.45
C THR A 39 -4.30 -9.25 3.66
N LYS A 40 -5.06 -10.34 3.43
CA LYS A 40 -6.51 -10.39 3.69
C LYS A 40 -6.82 -10.19 5.18
N ALA A 41 -6.04 -10.82 6.06
CA ALA A 41 -6.19 -10.68 7.51
C ALA A 41 -5.89 -9.25 7.98
N LEU A 42 -4.80 -8.63 7.50
CA LEU A 42 -4.46 -7.24 7.79
C LEU A 42 -5.59 -6.30 7.40
N TYR A 43 -6.09 -6.41 6.15
CA TYR A 43 -7.19 -5.58 5.66
C TYR A 43 -8.44 -5.67 6.54
N HIS A 44 -8.84 -6.89 6.91
CA HIS A 44 -10.00 -7.11 7.79
C HIS A 44 -9.77 -6.56 9.20
N ASN A 45 -8.56 -6.73 9.74
CA ASN A 45 -8.24 -6.29 11.09
C ASN A 45 -8.17 -4.75 11.18
N LEU A 46 -7.60 -4.05 10.19
CA LEU A 46 -7.60 -2.58 10.15
C LEU A 46 -9.04 -2.02 10.22
N ARG A 47 -9.99 -2.66 9.54
CA ARG A 47 -11.43 -2.31 9.52
C ARG A 47 -12.18 -2.64 10.80
N LYS A 48 -11.62 -3.50 11.64
CA LYS A 48 -12.14 -3.75 12.99
C LYS A 48 -11.57 -2.73 13.97
N ILE A 49 -10.28 -2.43 13.83
CA ILE A 49 -9.55 -1.53 14.71
C ILE A 49 -10.06 -0.08 14.53
N ASP A 50 -10.34 0.35 13.30
CA ASP A 50 -10.81 1.71 12.97
C ASP A 50 -12.08 2.15 13.72
N ARG A 51 -12.85 1.19 14.26
CA ARG A 51 -14.08 1.45 15.00
C ARG A 51 -13.85 1.97 16.42
N LYS A 52 -12.67 1.70 16.99
CA LYS A 52 -12.38 1.95 18.42
C LYS A 52 -10.98 2.51 18.69
N HIS A 53 -10.04 2.34 17.78
CA HIS A 53 -8.65 2.76 17.97
C HIS A 53 -8.09 3.41 16.72
N ILE A 54 -6.99 4.14 16.93
CA ILE A 54 -6.19 4.75 15.89
C ILE A 54 -4.80 4.12 15.96
N LEU A 55 -4.26 3.72 14.81
CA LEU A 55 -2.85 3.32 14.72
C LEU A 55 -2.01 4.56 14.45
N PHE A 56 -1.05 4.85 15.34
CA PHE A 56 -0.06 5.89 15.10
C PHE A 56 0.98 5.40 14.08
N GLY A 57 1.28 6.26 13.11
CA GLY A 57 2.25 5.97 12.06
C GLY A 57 3.35 7.02 11.94
N HIS A 58 4.54 6.59 11.54
CA HIS A 58 5.66 7.49 11.29
C HIS A 58 6.48 7.03 10.06
N GLN A 59 6.78 7.97 9.17
CA GLN A 59 7.56 7.74 7.95
C GLN A 59 9.06 7.65 8.29
N HIS A 60 9.78 6.71 7.69
CA HIS A 60 11.20 6.44 7.90
C HIS A 60 11.59 6.16 9.36
N ALA A 61 10.65 5.67 10.16
CA ALA A 61 10.76 5.61 11.62
C ALA A 61 11.92 4.76 12.16
N THR A 62 12.44 3.84 11.36
CA THR A 62 13.49 2.87 11.72
C THR A 62 14.70 2.95 10.80
N GLU A 63 14.72 3.93 9.89
CA GLU A 63 15.84 4.16 8.96
C GLU A 63 16.84 5.15 9.56
N TYR A 64 16.34 6.24 10.15
CA TYR A 64 17.14 7.26 10.80
C TYR A 64 16.30 8.04 11.82
N GLY A 65 16.98 8.89 12.59
CA GLY A 65 16.35 9.85 13.48
C GLY A 65 17.34 10.92 13.91
N HIS A 66 17.02 11.65 14.97
CA HIS A 66 17.88 12.72 15.45
C HIS A 66 19.20 12.15 16.01
N GLY A 67 20.29 12.37 15.27
CA GLY A 67 21.65 11.99 15.69
C GLY A 67 22.00 10.52 15.45
N TRP A 68 21.22 9.78 14.66
CA TRP A 68 21.52 8.38 14.32
C TRP A 68 20.94 8.00 12.95
N ALA A 69 21.54 7.00 12.32
CA ALA A 69 21.07 6.39 11.07
C ALA A 69 21.46 4.91 11.06
N ASP A 70 20.58 4.06 10.53
CA ASP A 70 20.81 2.62 10.34
C ASP A 70 21.09 1.79 11.60
N ASP A 71 20.82 2.33 12.81
CA ASP A 71 20.92 1.58 14.06
C ASP A 71 19.85 0.46 14.13
N GLU A 72 20.25 -0.71 14.63
CA GLU A 72 19.33 -1.84 14.79
C GLU A 72 18.23 -1.54 15.82
N ASN A 73 16.98 -1.83 15.45
CA ASN A 73 15.81 -1.78 16.34
C ASN A 73 15.62 -0.41 17.05
N ARG A 74 16.09 0.68 16.43
CA ARG A 74 15.98 2.05 16.93
C ARG A 74 14.87 2.83 16.23
N SER A 75 14.28 3.79 16.94
CA SER A 75 13.30 4.75 16.43
C SER A 75 13.21 5.92 17.42
N ASP A 76 13.15 7.16 16.94
CA ASP A 76 12.91 8.32 17.81
C ASP A 76 11.58 8.18 18.58
N VAL A 77 10.55 7.66 17.91
CA VAL A 77 9.25 7.35 18.52
C VAL A 77 9.41 6.38 19.69
N LYS A 78 10.21 5.32 19.51
CA LYS A 78 10.50 4.33 20.56
C LYS A 78 11.31 4.92 21.69
N SER A 79 12.28 5.77 21.41
CA SER A 79 13.09 6.44 22.43
C SER A 79 12.24 7.34 23.34
N VAL A 80 11.19 7.96 22.83
CA VAL A 80 10.32 8.85 23.61
C VAL A 80 9.17 8.10 24.28
N SER A 81 8.51 7.18 23.57
CA SER A 81 7.27 6.54 24.03
C SER A 81 7.44 5.14 24.62
N GLY A 82 8.62 4.52 24.45
CA GLY A 82 8.89 3.14 24.83
C GLY A 82 8.45 2.08 23.81
N SER A 83 7.77 2.46 22.71
CA SER A 83 7.35 1.55 21.65
C SER A 83 7.61 2.10 20.24
N HIS A 84 7.83 1.20 19.28
CA HIS A 84 7.77 1.55 17.86
C HIS A 84 6.37 2.05 17.47
N PRO A 85 6.25 2.87 16.41
CA PRO A 85 4.95 3.19 15.83
C PRO A 85 4.26 1.93 15.31
N ALA A 86 2.93 1.91 15.34
CA ALA A 86 2.15 0.77 14.85
C ALA A 86 2.21 0.66 13.32
N VAL A 87 2.37 1.80 12.62
CA VAL A 87 2.58 1.87 11.17
C VAL A 87 3.93 2.50 10.88
N VAL A 88 4.78 1.80 10.13
CA VAL A 88 6.04 2.34 9.61
C VAL A 88 5.86 2.63 8.14
N GLY A 89 6.13 3.88 7.75
CA GLY A 89 6.13 4.26 6.35
C GLY A 89 7.54 4.18 5.74
N VAL A 90 7.65 3.64 4.53
CA VAL A 90 8.89 3.59 3.73
C VAL A 90 8.68 4.26 2.37
N ASP A 91 9.76 4.52 1.62
CA ASP A 91 9.69 5.18 0.31
C ASP A 91 10.45 4.44 -0.80
N PHE A 92 9.83 4.31 -1.97
CA PHE A 92 10.39 3.61 -3.14
C PHE A 92 11.21 4.48 -4.10
N SER A 93 11.48 5.75 -3.77
CA SER A 93 12.23 6.68 -4.63
C SER A 93 13.64 6.22 -4.99
N GLY A 94 14.27 5.37 -4.17
CA GLY A 94 15.57 4.78 -4.47
C GLY A 94 15.55 3.61 -5.46
N LEU A 95 14.37 3.14 -5.90
CA LEU A 95 14.23 1.97 -6.78
C LEU A 95 14.35 2.28 -8.28
N SER A 96 14.53 3.54 -8.67
CA SER A 96 14.68 3.93 -10.09
C SER A 96 15.48 5.23 -10.22
N GLY A 97 15.92 5.55 -11.45
CA GLY A 97 16.63 6.80 -11.74
C GLY A 97 18.02 6.91 -11.09
N ARG A 98 18.61 5.78 -10.68
CA ARG A 98 19.91 5.68 -9.99
C ARG A 98 20.76 4.56 -10.58
N PRO A 99 22.08 4.54 -10.34
CA PRO A 99 22.93 3.41 -10.72
C PRO A 99 22.42 2.08 -10.12
N ALA A 100 22.63 0.98 -10.83
CA ALA A 100 22.11 -0.34 -10.44
C ALA A 100 22.54 -0.76 -9.02
N GLU A 101 23.81 -0.53 -8.65
CA GLU A 101 24.32 -0.82 -7.30
C GLU A 101 23.55 -0.05 -6.20
N SER A 102 23.19 1.21 -6.45
CA SER A 102 22.40 1.99 -5.50
C SER A 102 20.96 1.48 -5.37
N ILE A 103 20.39 0.97 -6.46
CA ILE A 103 19.06 0.35 -6.46
C ILE A 103 19.10 -0.95 -5.65
N GLU A 104 20.11 -1.79 -5.83
CA GLU A 104 20.28 -3.02 -5.03
C GLU A 104 20.44 -2.73 -3.54
N LYS A 105 21.26 -1.74 -3.18
CA LYS A 105 21.40 -1.30 -1.78
C LYS A 105 20.07 -0.81 -1.21
N THR A 106 19.30 -0.05 -1.99
CA THR A 106 17.96 0.41 -1.60
C THR A 106 17.02 -0.78 -1.38
N LYS A 107 16.99 -1.75 -2.31
CA LYS A 107 16.16 -2.96 -2.16
C LYS A 107 16.52 -3.73 -0.89
N ALA A 108 17.80 -3.92 -0.59
CA ALA A 108 18.25 -4.60 0.61
C ALA A 108 17.81 -3.88 1.90
N SER A 109 17.96 -2.54 1.94
CA SER A 109 17.53 -1.74 3.09
C SER A 109 16.00 -1.79 3.26
N LEU A 110 15.23 -1.53 2.20
CA LEU A 110 13.76 -1.60 2.26
C LEU A 110 13.28 -2.98 2.69
N ARG A 111 13.85 -4.06 2.13
CA ARG A 111 13.52 -5.43 2.54
C ARG A 111 13.72 -5.59 4.05
N LYS A 112 14.87 -5.20 4.59
CA LYS A 112 15.14 -5.26 6.03
C LYS A 112 14.09 -4.49 6.84
N GLN A 113 13.79 -3.24 6.48
CA GLN A 113 12.84 -2.41 7.23
C GLN A 113 11.42 -2.96 7.23
N ILE A 114 10.96 -3.47 6.08
CA ILE A 114 9.63 -4.08 5.92
C ILE A 114 9.53 -5.34 6.77
N VAL A 115 10.53 -6.22 6.67
CA VAL A 115 10.60 -7.49 7.39
C VAL A 115 10.67 -7.28 8.89
N ASP A 116 11.56 -6.40 9.35
CA ASP A 116 11.72 -6.10 10.76
C ASP A 116 10.44 -5.48 11.35
N THR A 117 9.74 -4.64 10.58
CA THR A 117 8.44 -4.08 10.98
C THR A 117 7.39 -5.17 11.11
N TYR A 118 7.28 -6.04 10.10
CA TYR A 118 6.34 -7.16 10.11
C TYR A 118 6.60 -8.13 11.27
N ASN A 119 7.87 -8.51 11.50
CA ASN A 119 8.25 -9.44 12.57
C ASN A 119 7.92 -8.91 13.98
N ARG A 120 7.82 -7.57 14.15
CA ARG A 120 7.37 -6.94 15.40
C ARG A 120 5.84 -6.77 15.48
N GLY A 121 5.09 -7.22 14.48
CA GLY A 121 3.64 -7.04 14.38
C GLY A 121 3.19 -5.65 13.89
N GLY A 122 4.12 -4.85 13.37
CA GLY A 122 3.83 -3.55 12.78
C GLY A 122 3.29 -3.64 11.36
N VAL A 123 2.65 -2.56 10.90
CA VAL A 123 2.15 -2.42 9.53
C VAL A 123 3.12 -1.59 8.72
N THR A 124 3.52 -2.08 7.54
CA THR A 124 4.25 -1.26 6.57
C THR A 124 3.27 -0.53 5.66
N THR A 125 3.48 0.76 5.44
CA THR A 125 2.88 1.51 4.33
C THR A 125 3.97 2.07 3.42
N VAL A 126 3.68 2.27 2.15
CA VAL A 126 4.67 2.66 1.15
C VAL A 126 4.23 3.93 0.44
N ALA A 127 5.13 4.91 0.39
CA ALA A 127 5.08 6.04 -0.51
C ALA A 127 6.07 5.86 -1.67
N TRP A 128 5.92 6.65 -2.72
CA TRP A 128 6.88 6.65 -3.81
C TRP A 128 7.06 8.05 -4.39
N HIS A 129 8.16 8.70 -4.00
CA HIS A 129 8.63 9.90 -4.69
C HIS A 129 9.28 9.49 -6.02
N PHE A 130 8.44 9.15 -6.99
CA PHE A 130 8.83 8.57 -8.27
C PHE A 130 9.63 9.57 -9.12
N SER A 131 10.88 9.21 -9.44
CA SER A 131 11.76 10.03 -10.28
C SER A 131 11.24 10.06 -11.72
N ASN A 132 11.02 11.25 -12.27
CA ASN A 132 10.54 11.42 -13.64
C ASN A 132 11.51 10.79 -14.64
N PRO A 133 11.14 9.71 -15.37
CA PRO A 133 12.06 9.06 -16.30
C PRO A 133 12.14 9.78 -17.65
N ALA A 134 11.22 10.70 -17.95
CA ALA A 134 11.17 11.45 -19.20
C ALA A 134 12.05 12.71 -19.18
N SER A 135 12.61 13.08 -18.03
CA SER A 135 13.40 14.31 -17.89
C SER A 135 14.43 14.23 -16.76
N LYS A 136 15.27 15.26 -16.64
CA LYS A 136 16.13 15.45 -15.45
C LYS A 136 15.28 16.04 -14.31
N GLY A 137 15.80 16.07 -13.08
CA GLY A 137 15.18 16.77 -11.94
C GLY A 137 14.57 15.88 -10.84
N GLY A 138 14.49 14.56 -11.04
CA GLY A 138 14.00 13.63 -10.01
C GLY A 138 12.47 13.66 -9.86
N PHE A 139 11.97 13.53 -8.63
CA PHE A 139 10.54 13.56 -8.32
C PHE A 139 9.94 14.97 -8.35
N TYR A 140 10.67 15.96 -7.80
CA TYR A 140 10.19 17.32 -7.72
C TYR A 140 10.21 17.99 -9.10
N TRP A 141 9.21 18.84 -9.33
CA TRP A 141 9.18 19.66 -10.52
C TRP A 141 10.25 20.75 -10.45
N VAL A 142 11.01 20.89 -11.53
CA VAL A 142 12.03 21.93 -11.72
C VAL A 142 11.82 22.54 -13.10
N ASP A 143 11.38 23.80 -13.15
CA ASP A 143 10.90 24.45 -14.39
C ASP A 143 11.90 24.41 -15.56
N SER A 144 13.20 24.43 -15.28
CA SER A 144 14.23 24.44 -16.32
C SER A 144 14.52 23.07 -16.93
N VAL A 145 14.10 21.97 -16.28
CA VAL A 145 14.50 20.61 -16.69
C VAL A 145 13.38 19.58 -16.70
N SER A 146 12.26 19.83 -16.03
CA SER A 146 11.16 18.87 -15.94
C SER A 146 10.29 18.86 -17.19
N ALA A 147 9.81 17.68 -17.57
CA ALA A 147 8.85 17.51 -18.65
C ALA A 147 7.57 16.80 -18.18
N PRO A 148 6.39 17.11 -18.74
CA PRO A 148 5.17 16.35 -18.47
C PRO A 148 5.34 14.88 -18.90
N ALA A 149 5.30 13.95 -17.94
CA ALA A 149 5.67 12.56 -18.19
C ALA A 149 4.49 11.61 -18.39
N VAL A 150 3.32 11.89 -17.80
CA VAL A 150 2.23 10.90 -17.69
C VAL A 150 1.81 10.31 -19.04
N SER A 151 1.59 11.14 -20.06
CA SER A 151 1.22 10.68 -21.41
C SER A 151 2.30 9.83 -22.09
N MET A 152 3.56 9.97 -21.66
CA MET A 152 4.67 9.16 -22.16
C MET A 152 4.77 7.81 -21.44
N LEU A 153 4.24 7.66 -20.22
CA LEU A 153 4.35 6.44 -19.40
C LEU A 153 3.19 5.46 -19.59
N ILE A 154 1.99 5.97 -19.86
CA ILE A 154 0.80 5.14 -20.07
C ILE A 154 0.89 4.30 -21.36
N PRO A 155 0.06 3.26 -21.55
CA PRO A 155 0.09 2.42 -22.76
C PRO A 155 0.04 3.25 -24.06
N GLY A 156 0.96 2.94 -24.98
CA GLY A 156 1.15 3.70 -26.22
C GLY A 156 2.11 4.90 -26.13
N GLY A 157 2.50 5.30 -24.91
CA GLY A 157 3.47 6.35 -24.68
C GLY A 157 4.92 5.93 -24.98
N SER A 158 5.77 6.91 -25.30
CA SER A 158 7.16 6.68 -25.72
C SER A 158 8.06 6.06 -24.65
N HIS A 159 7.73 6.24 -23.37
CA HIS A 159 8.50 5.74 -22.22
C HIS A 159 7.79 4.58 -21.50
N HIS A 160 6.73 4.02 -22.10
CA HIS A 160 5.92 2.96 -21.47
C HIS A 160 6.75 1.74 -21.08
N GLN A 161 7.70 1.30 -21.93
CA GLN A 161 8.54 0.16 -21.57
C GLN A 161 9.49 0.45 -20.43
N GLN A 162 10.09 1.65 -20.38
CA GLN A 162 10.92 2.04 -19.26
C GLN A 162 10.11 2.06 -17.95
N TYR A 163 8.86 2.55 -18.00
CA TYR A 163 7.98 2.51 -16.82
C TYR A 163 7.70 1.08 -16.35
N LYS A 164 7.46 0.14 -17.27
CA LYS A 164 7.27 -1.27 -16.93
C LYS A 164 8.52 -1.90 -16.29
N GLU A 165 9.72 -1.56 -16.77
CA GLU A 165 10.96 -2.03 -16.15
C GLU A 165 11.13 -1.49 -14.72
N ILE A 166 10.75 -0.23 -14.50
CA ILE A 166 10.76 0.37 -13.16
C ILE A 166 9.75 -0.34 -12.23
N LEU A 167 8.53 -0.63 -12.72
CA LEU A 167 7.54 -1.39 -11.97
C LEU A 167 7.99 -2.83 -11.69
N ARG A 168 8.78 -3.44 -12.59
CA ARG A 168 9.39 -4.76 -12.34
C ARG A 168 10.32 -4.72 -11.14
N THR A 169 11.15 -3.68 -10.98
CA THR A 169 12.01 -3.52 -9.80
C THR A 169 11.19 -3.44 -8.49
N VAL A 170 10.04 -2.76 -8.52
CA VAL A 170 9.11 -2.74 -7.38
C VAL A 170 8.54 -4.14 -7.11
N GLY A 171 8.11 -4.85 -8.15
CA GLY A 171 7.61 -6.23 -8.02
C GLY A 171 8.64 -7.21 -7.48
N GLU A 172 9.91 -7.08 -7.88
CA GLU A 172 11.02 -7.87 -7.34
C GLU A 172 11.21 -7.66 -5.84
N LEU A 173 11.18 -6.41 -5.38
CA LEU A 173 11.23 -6.12 -3.94
C LEU A 173 10.05 -6.74 -3.20
N ALA A 174 8.82 -6.57 -3.72
CA ALA A 174 7.60 -7.09 -3.10
C ALA A 174 7.60 -8.64 -3.01
N ASN A 175 8.11 -9.33 -4.02
CA ASN A 175 8.27 -10.80 -3.95
C ASN A 175 9.39 -11.22 -2.99
N SER A 176 10.44 -10.42 -2.84
CA SER A 176 11.59 -10.77 -1.98
C SER A 176 11.26 -10.80 -0.48
N VAL A 177 10.15 -10.17 -0.06
CA VAL A 177 9.69 -10.17 1.34
C VAL A 177 8.77 -11.36 1.67
N GLU A 178 8.32 -12.14 0.67
CA GLU A 178 7.40 -13.28 0.84
C GLU A 178 8.07 -14.54 1.45
N LEU A 179 9.41 -14.59 1.50
CA LEU A 179 10.19 -15.79 1.85
C LEU A 179 10.51 -15.98 3.35
N MET A 180 9.60 -15.68 4.27
CA MET A 180 9.77 -16.02 5.71
C MET A 180 8.52 -16.64 6.32
#